data_AF-A0A9N9WTD0-F1
#
_entry.id   AF-A0A9N9WTD0-F1
#
_cell.length_a   1.000
_cell.length_b   1.000
_cell.length_c   1.000
_cell.angle_alpha   90.00
_cell.angle_beta   90.00
_cell.angle_gamma   90.00
#
_symmetry.space_group_name_H-M   'P 1'
#
loop_
_entity.id
_entity.type
_entity.pdbx_description
1 polymer ?
#
loop_
_entity_poly.entity_id
_entity_poly.type
_entity_poly.pdbx_seq_one_letter_code
_entity_poly.pdbx_strand_id
1 'polypeptide(L)'
;MLRVLKFIHINPFYLLILFGYGLTRISEWIANKSGSWSSVWHVTSQCLDRHKPISYIFGLPIYVITIHWIFAAFLILYDITKCPTFLERFRHQNRSMDKLDMKELTSLAKTVVTNQLVILPASMVLTHYLLRFSNDLHLISFSKVPSFSRMFYKFTLCMMIYEVVFFYLYWMLHHPLLHKPVQKANTSRNSNQHQQPIEYILLSIVTPSLAIFFTKCDTVTSLFFLTAIVVGPIFENSNHHQLISFNNESNDDFNEYYGSNDMMNILHGTCKNFLKSENFENHRVLLSMKPPKRKCDE
;
A
#
# COMPACT_ATOMS: atom_id res chain seq x y z
N MET A 1 7.12 -1.74 27.42
CA MET A 1 7.34 -2.78 26.40
C MET A 1 6.02 -3.29 25.79
N LEU A 2 5.03 -3.76 26.58
CA LEU A 2 3.72 -4.24 26.07
C LEU A 2 2.87 -3.20 25.32
N ARG A 3 3.00 -1.89 25.61
CA ARG A 3 2.32 -0.82 24.84
C ARG A 3 2.88 -0.65 23.42
N VAL A 4 4.16 -0.98 23.19
CA VAL A 4 4.82 -0.82 21.87
C VAL A 4 4.44 -1.97 20.93
N LEU A 5 4.26 -3.18 21.46
CA LEU A 5 3.78 -4.33 20.67
C LEU A 5 2.34 -4.16 20.16
N LYS A 6 1.50 -3.37 20.85
CA LYS A 6 0.16 -2.98 20.34
C LYS A 6 0.21 -2.02 19.14
N PHE A 7 1.39 -1.52 18.79
CA PHE A 7 1.61 -0.48 17.78
C PHE A 7 2.30 -1.01 16.52
N ILE A 8 2.73 -2.28 16.51
CA ILE A 8 3.28 -2.92 15.31
C ILE A 8 2.11 -3.33 14.42
N HIS A 9 1.78 -2.46 13.46
CA HIS A 9 0.78 -2.75 12.44
C HIS A 9 1.27 -3.85 11.53
N ILE A 10 0.60 -4.99 11.57
CA ILE A 10 0.79 -6.05 10.59
C ILE A 10 -0.05 -5.65 9.37
N ASN A 11 0.64 -5.35 8.26
CA ASN A 11 -0.05 -5.03 7.02
C ASN A 11 -1.01 -6.18 6.66
N PRO A 12 -2.30 -5.90 6.42
CA PRO A 12 -3.28 -6.94 6.15
C PRO A 12 -2.96 -7.81 4.92
N PHE A 13 -2.13 -7.33 4.00
CA PHE A 13 -1.61 -8.15 2.90
C PHE A 13 -0.88 -9.39 3.38
N TYR A 14 -0.22 -9.38 4.54
CA TYR A 14 0.41 -10.59 5.08
C TYR A 14 -0.64 -11.68 5.34
N LEU A 15 -1.80 -11.32 5.90
CA LEU A 15 -2.89 -12.25 6.13
C LEU A 15 -3.49 -12.74 4.81
N LEU A 16 -3.67 -11.84 3.83
CA LEU A 16 -4.18 -12.20 2.50
C LEU A 16 -3.25 -13.19 1.79
N ILE A 17 -1.94 -12.96 1.83
CA ILE A 17 -0.93 -13.83 1.21
C ILE A 17 -0.90 -15.20 1.90
N LEU A 18 -0.91 -15.23 3.23
CA LEU A 18 -0.92 -16.48 4.00
C LEU A 18 -2.23 -17.26 3.78
N PHE A 19 -3.36 -16.57 3.75
CA PHE A 19 -4.66 -17.17 3.48
C PHE A 19 -4.73 -17.75 2.05
N GLY A 20 -4.31 -16.98 1.05
CA GLY A 20 -4.23 -17.43 -0.34
C GLY A 20 -3.33 -18.65 -0.50
N TYR A 21 -2.15 -18.64 0.14
CA TYR A 21 -1.28 -19.81 0.16
C TYR A 21 -1.92 -21.01 0.88
N GLY A 22 -2.59 -20.78 2.01
CA GLY A 22 -3.35 -21.80 2.73
C GLY A 22 -4.42 -22.47 1.85
N LEU A 23 -5.17 -21.69 1.07
CA LEU A 23 -6.13 -22.21 0.10
C LEU A 23 -5.47 -23.09 -0.97
N THR A 24 -4.28 -22.70 -1.47
CA THR A 24 -3.55 -23.56 -2.42
C THR A 24 -3.10 -24.88 -1.79
N ARG A 25 -2.76 -24.89 -0.50
CA ARG A 25 -2.40 -26.12 0.23
C ARG A 25 -3.61 -27.02 0.47
N ILE A 26 -4.76 -26.43 0.79
CA ILE A 26 -6.02 -27.17 0.93
C ILE A 26 -6.43 -27.78 -0.41
N SER A 27 -6.34 -27.03 -1.51
CA SER A 27 -6.68 -27.55 -2.83
C SER A 27 -5.73 -28.66 -3.29
N GLU A 28 -4.43 -28.56 -3.00
CA GLU A 28 -3.44 -29.62 -3.20
C GLU A 28 -3.79 -30.90 -2.44
N TRP A 29 -4.17 -30.76 -1.17
CA TRP A 29 -4.58 -31.88 -0.34
C TRP A 29 -5.84 -32.57 -0.87
N ILE A 30 -6.86 -31.80 -1.28
CA ILE A 30 -8.10 -32.33 -1.87
C ILE A 30 -7.83 -33.02 -3.22
N ALA A 31 -7.01 -32.41 -4.07
CA ALA A 31 -6.73 -32.89 -5.42
C ALA A 31 -5.63 -33.96 -5.48
N ASN A 32 -5.02 -34.30 -4.34
CA ASN A 32 -3.84 -35.16 -4.23
C ASN A 32 -2.73 -34.77 -5.23
N LYS A 33 -2.47 -33.46 -5.34
CA LYS A 33 -1.46 -32.84 -6.21
C LYS A 33 -0.50 -32.00 -5.38
N SER A 34 0.71 -31.80 -5.88
CA SER A 34 1.71 -30.94 -5.26
C SER A 34 2.26 -29.92 -6.25
N GLY A 35 2.61 -28.73 -5.78
CA GLY A 35 3.29 -27.72 -6.59
C GLY A 35 2.36 -26.70 -7.24
N SER A 36 1.12 -26.57 -6.76
CA SER A 36 0.13 -25.58 -7.18
C SER A 36 0.68 -24.16 -7.15
N TRP A 37 1.51 -23.83 -6.15
CA TRP A 37 2.21 -22.54 -6.10
C TRP A 37 2.98 -22.28 -7.40
N SER A 38 3.88 -23.18 -7.80
CA SER A 38 4.68 -23.02 -9.01
C SER A 38 3.83 -23.15 -10.28
N SER A 39 2.81 -24.02 -10.28
CA SER A 39 1.92 -24.23 -11.42
C SER A 39 1.11 -23.00 -11.82
N VAL A 40 0.65 -22.19 -10.85
CA VAL A 40 -0.06 -20.92 -11.13
C VAL A 40 0.82 -19.96 -11.95
N TRP A 41 2.12 -19.98 -11.71
CA TRP A 41 3.07 -19.11 -12.38
C TRP A 41 3.56 -19.66 -13.71
N HIS A 42 3.53 -20.99 -13.94
CA HIS A 42 4.07 -21.59 -15.16
C HIS A 42 3.34 -21.16 -16.45
N VAL A 43 2.02 -21.00 -16.41
CA VAL A 43 1.24 -20.58 -17.59
C VAL A 43 1.48 -19.10 -17.91
N THR A 44 1.56 -18.26 -16.88
CA THR A 44 1.78 -16.81 -17.03
C THR A 44 3.23 -16.49 -17.36
N SER A 45 4.19 -17.28 -16.90
CA SER A 45 5.63 -17.03 -17.08
C SER A 45 6.11 -17.22 -18.51
N GLN A 46 5.57 -18.20 -19.24
CA GLN A 46 6.02 -18.52 -20.60
C GLN A 46 5.74 -17.38 -21.59
N CYS A 47 4.59 -16.71 -21.47
CA CYS A 47 4.24 -15.58 -22.33
C CYS A 47 5.04 -14.32 -21.98
N LEU A 48 5.30 -14.08 -20.69
CA LEU A 48 5.96 -12.86 -20.21
C LEU A 48 7.48 -12.89 -20.36
N ASP A 49 8.11 -14.07 -20.33
CA ASP A 49 9.57 -14.16 -20.43
C ASP A 49 10.14 -13.97 -21.84
N ARG A 50 9.31 -13.98 -22.88
CA ARG A 50 9.76 -13.70 -24.27
C ARG A 50 10.18 -12.25 -24.45
N HIS A 51 9.59 -11.33 -23.68
CA HIS A 51 9.84 -9.89 -23.74
C HIS A 51 10.15 -9.31 -22.35
N LYS A 52 11.06 -9.96 -21.60
CA LYS A 52 11.39 -9.66 -20.19
C LYS A 52 11.40 -8.17 -19.81
N PRO A 53 12.13 -7.26 -20.49
CA PRO A 53 12.16 -5.85 -20.08
C PRO A 53 10.81 -5.16 -20.25
N ILE A 54 10.10 -5.44 -21.35
CA ILE A 54 8.78 -4.82 -21.64
C ILE A 54 7.73 -5.38 -20.67
N SER A 55 7.72 -6.69 -20.45
CA SER A 55 6.81 -7.35 -19.51
C SER A 55 7.06 -6.91 -18.07
N TYR A 56 8.31 -6.64 -17.69
CA TYR A 56 8.64 -6.07 -16.38
C TYR A 56 8.21 -4.60 -16.26
N ILE A 57 8.49 -3.76 -17.26
CA ILE A 57 8.22 -2.33 -17.21
C ILE A 57 6.73 -2.01 -17.35
N PHE A 58 6.00 -2.74 -18.19
CA PHE A 58 4.58 -2.45 -18.46
C PHE A 58 3.65 -3.56 -18.00
N GLY A 59 4.01 -4.83 -18.22
CA GLY A 59 3.14 -5.96 -17.84
C GLY A 59 2.90 -6.04 -16.34
N LEU A 60 3.96 -5.88 -15.53
CA LEU A 60 3.87 -5.91 -14.07
C LEU A 60 3.01 -4.73 -13.53
N PRO A 61 3.22 -3.46 -13.92
CA PRO A 61 2.29 -2.38 -13.57
C PRO A 61 0.84 -2.61 -14.00
N ILE A 62 0.59 -3.07 -15.23
CA ILE A 62 -0.79 -3.32 -15.71
C ILE A 62 -1.50 -4.35 -14.83
N TYR A 63 -0.78 -5.40 -14.43
CA TYR A 63 -1.32 -6.41 -13.51
C TYR A 63 -1.66 -5.80 -12.14
N VAL A 64 -0.76 -5.02 -11.55
CA VAL A 64 -0.99 -4.34 -10.26
C VAL A 64 -2.17 -3.37 -10.35
N ILE A 65 -2.25 -2.59 -11.43
CA ILE A 65 -3.37 -1.66 -11.70
C ILE A 65 -4.68 -2.44 -11.79
N THR A 66 -4.69 -3.57 -12.49
CA THR A 66 -5.90 -4.39 -12.62
C THR A 66 -6.39 -4.90 -11.26
N ILE A 67 -5.49 -5.39 -10.41
CA ILE A 67 -5.85 -5.80 -9.04
C ILE A 67 -6.40 -4.62 -8.23
N HIS A 68 -5.73 -3.46 -8.29
CA HIS A 68 -6.20 -2.25 -7.64
C HIS A 68 -7.64 -1.91 -8.04
N TRP A 69 -7.94 -1.91 -9.35
CA TRP A 69 -9.26 -1.58 -9.84
C TRP A 69 -10.32 -2.65 -9.52
N ILE A 70 -9.95 -3.92 -9.36
CA ILE A 70 -10.87 -4.95 -8.86
C ILE A 70 -11.30 -4.62 -7.42
N PHE A 71 -10.36 -4.29 -6.54
CA PHE A 71 -10.68 -3.92 -5.15
C PHE A 71 -11.40 -2.56 -5.07
N ALA A 72 -10.96 -1.57 -5.83
CA ALA A 72 -11.61 -0.27 -5.89
C ALA A 72 -13.05 -0.38 -6.42
N ALA A 73 -13.27 -1.14 -7.50
CA ALA A 73 -14.61 -1.37 -8.04
C ALA A 73 -15.51 -2.09 -7.05
N PHE A 74 -14.98 -3.05 -6.28
CA PHE A 74 -15.74 -3.71 -5.21
C PHE A 74 -16.20 -2.72 -4.13
N LEU A 75 -15.32 -1.83 -3.68
CA LEU A 75 -15.66 -0.81 -2.68
C LEU A 75 -16.63 0.25 -3.23
N ILE A 76 -16.43 0.71 -4.47
CA ILE A 76 -17.33 1.64 -5.15
C ILE A 76 -18.72 0.99 -5.32
N LEU A 77 -18.77 -0.28 -5.74
CA LEU A 77 -20.03 -1.00 -5.88
C LEU A 77 -20.74 -1.13 -4.53
N TYR A 78 -20.00 -1.39 -3.46
CA TYR A 78 -20.54 -1.41 -2.11
C TYR A 78 -21.06 -0.02 -1.69
N ASP A 79 -20.34 1.08 -1.96
CA ASP A 79 -20.80 2.45 -1.67
C ASP A 79 -22.11 2.81 -2.41
N ILE A 80 -22.28 2.32 -3.64
CA ILE A 80 -23.48 2.54 -4.45
C ILE A 80 -24.64 1.65 -3.96
N THR A 81 -24.38 0.37 -3.74
CA THR A 81 -25.44 -0.63 -3.46
C THR A 81 -25.80 -0.73 -1.98
N LYS A 82 -24.90 -0.30 -1.08
CA LYS A 82 -24.98 -0.49 0.38
C LYS A 82 -25.15 -1.95 0.82
N CYS A 83 -24.76 -2.89 -0.03
CA CYS A 83 -24.92 -4.33 0.20
C CYS A 83 -23.56 -5.03 0.17
N PRO A 84 -23.26 -5.91 1.14
CA PRO A 84 -24.12 -6.40 2.21
C PRO A 84 -24.19 -5.49 3.45
N THR A 85 -25.38 -5.39 4.06
CA THR A 85 -25.67 -4.51 5.22
C THR A 85 -24.82 -4.77 6.47
N PHE A 86 -24.18 -5.94 6.59
CA PHE A 86 -23.27 -6.21 7.72
C PHE A 86 -22.04 -5.30 7.72
N LEU A 87 -21.61 -4.82 6.54
CA LEU A 87 -20.48 -3.93 6.36
C LEU A 87 -20.77 -2.50 6.80
N GLU A 88 -22.03 -2.12 6.95
CA GLU A 88 -22.43 -0.77 7.36
C GLU A 88 -21.96 -0.45 8.79
N ARG A 89 -21.79 -1.49 9.61
CA ARG A 89 -21.27 -1.41 10.99
C ARG A 89 -19.80 -1.05 11.06
N PHE A 90 -19.07 -1.18 9.95
CA PHE A 90 -17.63 -0.91 9.81
C PHE A 90 -17.35 0.45 9.16
N ARG A 91 -18.39 1.27 8.94
CA ARG A 91 -18.30 2.57 8.30
C ARG A 91 -18.06 3.67 9.34
N HIS A 92 -17.14 4.60 9.03
CA HIS A 92 -16.88 5.73 9.91
C HIS A 92 -18.07 6.70 9.94
N GLN A 93 -18.64 6.95 11.13
CA GLN A 93 -19.88 7.76 11.29
C GLN A 93 -19.68 9.27 11.07
N ASN A 94 -18.45 9.78 11.06
CA ASN A 94 -18.17 11.22 11.04
C ASN A 94 -18.14 11.86 9.64
N ARG A 95 -18.17 11.09 8.55
CA ARG A 95 -18.20 11.66 7.19
C ARG A 95 -19.63 11.58 6.66
N SER A 96 -20.36 12.69 6.76
CA SER A 96 -21.63 12.89 6.06
C SER A 96 -21.37 12.86 4.56
N MET A 97 -21.39 11.67 3.95
CA MET A 97 -21.39 11.57 2.50
C MET A 97 -22.79 11.94 2.02
N ASP A 98 -22.92 13.18 1.54
CA ASP A 98 -23.88 13.50 0.50
C ASP A 98 -23.73 12.50 -0.64
N LYS A 99 -24.82 12.27 -1.40
CA LYS A 99 -24.90 11.29 -2.48
C LYS A 99 -23.63 11.32 -3.35
N LEU A 100 -23.01 10.15 -3.56
CA LEU A 100 -21.81 9.98 -4.39
C LEU A 100 -22.02 10.66 -5.76
N ASP A 101 -21.33 11.76 -6.02
CA ASP A 101 -21.39 12.41 -7.32
C ASP A 101 -20.58 11.59 -8.33
N MET A 102 -21.29 10.99 -9.28
CA MET A 102 -20.68 10.17 -10.33
C MET A 102 -19.73 10.99 -11.22
N LYS A 103 -19.94 12.31 -11.35
CA LYS A 103 -19.02 13.17 -12.11
C LYS A 103 -17.70 13.37 -11.37
N GLU A 104 -17.76 13.58 -10.06
CA GLU A 104 -16.56 13.67 -9.23
C GLU A 104 -15.82 12.33 -9.20
N LEU A 105 -16.54 11.21 -9.04
CA LEU A 105 -15.96 9.87 -9.06
C LEU A 105 -15.24 9.56 -10.37
N THR A 106 -15.86 9.89 -11.52
CA THR A 106 -15.24 9.64 -12.83
C THR A 106 -14.02 10.53 -13.07
N SER A 107 -14.04 11.78 -12.60
CA SER A 107 -12.89 12.68 -12.64
C SER A 107 -11.73 12.17 -11.77
N LEU A 108 -12.04 11.75 -10.54
CA LEU A 108 -11.07 11.16 -9.63
C LEU A 108 -10.48 9.87 -10.21
N ALA A 109 -11.33 8.97 -10.71
CA ALA A 109 -10.91 7.71 -11.31
C ALA A 109 -9.96 7.94 -12.50
N LYS A 110 -10.28 8.90 -13.38
CA LYS A 110 -9.40 9.26 -14.50
C LYS A 110 -8.05 9.75 -14.01
N THR A 111 -8.02 10.56 -12.95
CA THR A 111 -6.78 11.06 -12.35
C THR A 111 -5.95 9.93 -11.77
N VAL A 112 -6.58 9.01 -11.03
CA VAL A 112 -5.92 7.84 -10.43
C VAL A 112 -5.34 6.92 -11.50
N VAL A 113 -6.12 6.56 -12.54
CA VAL A 113 -5.62 5.74 -13.66
C VAL A 113 -4.44 6.42 -14.36
N THR A 114 -4.56 7.73 -14.64
CA THR A 114 -3.50 8.47 -15.33
C THR A 114 -2.21 8.48 -14.50
N ASN A 115 -2.32 8.75 -13.20
CA ASN A 115 -1.18 8.72 -12.29
C ASN A 115 -0.55 7.32 -12.22
N GLN A 116 -1.35 6.26 -12.11
CA GLN A 116 -0.86 4.88 -12.07
C GLN A 116 -0.13 4.48 -13.35
N LEU A 117 -0.67 4.84 -14.53
CA LEU A 117 -0.09 4.55 -15.83
C LEU A 117 1.24 5.27 -16.10
N VAL A 118 1.53 6.35 -15.36
CA VAL A 118 2.79 7.08 -15.46
C VAL A 118 3.77 6.64 -14.37
N ILE A 119 3.33 6.66 -13.11
CA ILE A 119 4.19 6.47 -11.93
C ILE A 119 4.68 5.03 -11.82
N LEU A 120 3.81 4.02 -12.00
CA LEU A 120 4.22 2.63 -11.83
C LEU A 120 5.21 2.19 -12.91
N PRO A 121 5.00 2.46 -14.22
CA PRO A 121 6.02 2.19 -15.23
C PRO A 121 7.30 3.00 -15.00
N ALA A 122 7.22 4.27 -14.59
CA ALA A 122 8.42 5.06 -14.28
C ALA A 122 9.24 4.46 -13.13
N SER A 123 8.57 3.97 -12.08
CA SER A 123 9.23 3.20 -11.01
C SER A 123 9.91 1.93 -11.55
N MET A 124 9.25 1.19 -12.45
CA MET A 124 9.85 -0.02 -13.03
C MET A 124 11.03 0.29 -13.95
N VAL A 125 11.00 1.41 -14.68
CA VAL A 125 12.14 1.91 -15.46
C VAL A 125 13.31 2.22 -14.54
N LEU A 126 13.09 3.01 -13.48
CA LEU A 126 14.14 3.34 -12.51
C LEU A 126 14.73 2.06 -11.88
N THR A 127 13.88 1.14 -11.46
CA THR A 127 14.29 -0.15 -10.90
C THR A 127 15.11 -0.96 -11.90
N HIS A 128 14.71 -1.01 -13.18
CA HIS A 128 15.46 -1.69 -14.23
C HIS A 128 16.87 -1.12 -14.39
N TYR A 129 17.02 0.21 -14.38
CA TYR A 129 18.33 0.86 -14.45
C TYR A 129 19.19 0.57 -13.22
N LEU A 130 18.62 0.60 -12.01
CA LEU A 130 19.32 0.26 -10.77
C LEU A 130 19.82 -1.21 -10.77
N LEU A 131 18.96 -2.14 -11.21
CA LEU A 131 19.34 -3.55 -11.34
C LEU A 131 20.39 -3.77 -12.44
N ARG A 132 20.31 -3.02 -13.55
CA ARG A 132 21.35 -3.02 -14.59
C ARG A 132 22.69 -2.52 -14.06
N PHE A 133 22.69 -1.42 -13.32
CA PHE A 133 23.90 -0.85 -12.74
C PHE A 133 24.60 -1.80 -11.76
N SER A 134 23.82 -2.61 -11.03
CA SER A 134 24.33 -3.60 -10.08
C SER A 134 24.59 -5.00 -10.69
N ASN A 135 24.44 -5.18 -12.00
CA ASN A 135 24.53 -6.48 -12.68
C ASN A 135 23.51 -7.55 -12.22
N ASP A 136 22.36 -7.11 -11.71
CA ASP A 136 21.30 -7.96 -11.15
C ASP A 136 20.08 -8.12 -12.07
N LEU A 137 20.23 -7.87 -13.38
CA LEU A 137 19.14 -8.06 -14.37
C LEU A 137 18.60 -9.49 -14.43
N HIS A 138 19.37 -10.48 -13.95
CA HIS A 138 18.93 -11.87 -13.87
C HIS A 138 17.73 -12.08 -12.93
N LEU A 139 17.43 -11.13 -12.03
CA LEU A 139 16.25 -11.11 -11.16
C LEU A 139 14.96 -10.75 -11.93
N ILE A 140 15.10 -10.13 -13.11
CA ILE A 140 14.00 -9.85 -14.03
C ILE A 140 13.73 -11.12 -14.85
N SER A 141 12.94 -12.02 -14.28
CA SER A 141 12.50 -13.25 -14.92
C SER A 141 11.19 -13.72 -14.32
N PHE A 142 10.25 -14.07 -15.20
CA PHE A 142 8.95 -14.63 -14.83
C PHE A 142 9.00 -16.16 -14.69
N SER A 143 9.93 -16.86 -15.36
CA SER A 143 10.06 -18.33 -15.24
C SER A 143 10.73 -18.80 -13.96
N LYS A 144 11.53 -17.94 -13.32
CA LYS A 144 12.20 -18.26 -12.05
C LYS A 144 11.30 -17.91 -10.87
N VAL A 145 10.39 -18.82 -10.55
CA VAL A 145 9.45 -18.66 -9.44
C VAL A 145 10.16 -19.03 -8.13
N PRO A 146 10.29 -18.11 -7.15
CA PRO A 146 10.82 -18.44 -5.84
C PRO A 146 9.88 -19.38 -5.07
N SER A 147 10.43 -20.18 -4.17
CA SER A 147 9.60 -20.90 -3.18
C SER A 147 8.78 -19.91 -2.35
N PHE A 148 7.61 -20.34 -1.85
CA PHE A 148 6.75 -19.46 -1.05
C PHE A 148 7.49 -18.83 0.13
N SER A 149 8.26 -19.60 0.90
CA SER A 149 9.01 -19.08 2.05
C SER A 149 10.04 -18.02 1.64
N ARG A 150 10.73 -18.20 0.50
CA ARG A 150 11.71 -17.24 -0.01
C ARG A 150 11.02 -15.97 -0.51
N MET A 151 9.89 -16.13 -1.21
CA MET A 151 9.05 -15.04 -1.67
C MET A 151 8.56 -14.21 -0.47
N PHE A 152 8.01 -14.87 0.54
CA PHE A 152 7.46 -14.24 1.75
C PHE A 152 8.55 -13.52 2.54
N TYR A 153 9.71 -14.14 2.76
CA TYR A 153 10.85 -13.50 3.43
C TYR A 153 11.30 -12.22 2.71
N LYS A 154 11.52 -12.29 1.39
CA LYS A 154 11.93 -11.12 0.60
C LYS A 154 10.83 -10.05 0.57
N PHE A 155 9.56 -10.44 0.49
CA PHE A 155 8.43 -9.51 0.57
C PHE A 155 8.46 -8.74 1.90
N THR A 156 8.62 -9.45 3.03
CA THR A 156 8.72 -8.83 4.35
C THR A 156 9.88 -7.84 4.45
N LEU A 157 11.05 -8.26 3.99
CA LEU A 157 12.24 -7.40 3.98
C LEU A 157 12.04 -6.17 3.09
N CYS A 158 11.39 -6.34 1.93
CA CYS A 158 11.09 -5.25 1.00
C CYS A 158 10.13 -4.23 1.61
N MET A 159 9.09 -4.68 2.31
CA MET A 159 8.19 -3.78 3.05
C MET A 159 8.91 -3.01 4.15
N MET A 160 9.82 -3.65 4.89
CA MET A 160 10.63 -2.97 5.91
C MET A 160 11.56 -1.92 5.30
N ILE A 161 12.26 -2.24 4.20
CA ILE A 161 13.14 -1.28 3.53
C ILE A 161 12.33 -0.15 2.91
N TYR A 162 11.17 -0.45 2.32
CA TYR A 162 10.24 0.56 1.82
C TYR A 162 9.88 1.57 2.90
N GLU A 163 9.52 1.10 4.10
CA GLU A 163 9.20 1.97 5.23
C GLU A 163 10.38 2.87 5.63
N VAL A 164 11.59 2.31 5.71
CA VAL A 164 12.82 3.05 6.01
C VAL A 164 13.05 4.15 4.97
N VAL A 165 13.03 3.78 3.70
CA VAL A 165 13.31 4.69 2.59
C VAL A 165 12.25 5.78 2.52
N PHE A 166 10.97 5.43 2.69
CA PHE A 166 9.87 6.38 2.68
C PHE A 166 10.07 7.43 3.76
N PHE A 167 10.30 6.99 5.00
CA PHE A 167 10.50 7.88 6.14
C PHE A 167 11.65 8.86 5.89
N TYR A 168 12.82 8.38 5.49
CA TYR A 168 13.98 9.26 5.29
C TYR A 168 13.83 10.18 4.07
N LEU A 169 13.24 9.71 2.97
CA LEU A 169 12.99 10.56 1.81
C LEU A 169 11.98 11.65 2.15
N TYR A 170 10.89 11.29 2.82
CA TYR A 170 9.85 12.24 3.18
C TYR A 170 10.35 13.24 4.22
N TRP A 171 11.08 12.78 5.26
CA TRP A 171 11.71 13.64 6.24
C TRP A 171 12.74 14.60 5.60
N MET A 172 13.52 14.12 4.63
CA MET A 172 14.47 14.96 3.89
C MET A 172 13.75 16.02 3.05
N LEU A 173 12.67 15.67 2.35
CA LEU A 173 11.89 16.62 1.55
C LEU A 173 11.28 17.74 2.42
N HIS A 174 10.89 17.40 3.65
CA HIS A 174 10.41 18.36 4.65
C HIS A 174 11.51 19.09 5.42
N HIS A 175 12.79 18.88 5.08
CA HIS A 175 13.88 19.62 5.71
C HIS A 175 13.76 21.12 5.38
N PRO A 176 13.92 22.05 6.35
CA PRO A 176 13.70 23.49 6.16
C PRO A 176 14.57 24.15 5.09
N LEU A 177 15.68 23.51 4.69
CA LEU A 177 16.54 23.99 3.59
C LEU A 177 15.97 23.66 2.20
N LEU A 178 15.16 22.61 2.08
CA LEU A 178 14.51 22.19 0.83
C LEU A 178 13.07 22.71 0.76
N HIS A 179 12.43 22.87 1.91
CA HIS A 179 11.08 23.39 2.02
C HIS A 179 11.06 24.92 1.98
N LYS A 180 10.77 25.51 0.82
CA LYS A 180 10.41 26.93 0.76
C LYS A 180 9.09 27.14 1.52
N PRO A 181 8.95 28.16 2.39
CA PRO A 181 7.68 28.45 3.02
C PRO A 181 6.66 28.80 1.94
N VAL A 182 5.73 27.89 1.69
CA VAL A 182 4.51 28.20 0.95
C VAL A 182 3.77 29.23 1.79
N GLN A 183 3.66 30.46 1.29
CA GLN A 183 2.75 31.45 1.84
C GLN A 183 1.38 30.78 1.97
N LYS A 184 0.87 30.67 3.20
CA LYS A 184 -0.49 30.20 3.48
C LYS A 184 -1.45 31.08 2.67
N ALA A 185 -1.88 30.57 1.52
CA ALA A 185 -2.94 31.20 0.75
C ALA A 185 -4.21 31.04 1.59
N ASN A 186 -4.63 32.15 2.21
CA ASN A 186 -5.90 32.28 2.89
C ASN A 186 -7.03 32.05 1.88
N THR A 187 -7.43 30.80 1.61
CA THR A 187 -8.72 30.51 0.97
C THR A 187 -9.05 29.02 0.98
N SER A 188 -10.17 28.71 1.63
CA SER A 188 -10.93 27.46 1.58
C SER A 188 -10.32 26.22 2.25
N ARG A 189 -11.22 25.44 2.84
CA ARG A 189 -11.06 24.29 3.73
C ARG A 189 -10.34 23.06 3.13
N ASN A 190 -9.66 23.22 1.98
CA ASN A 190 -9.06 22.14 1.19
C ASN A 190 -7.53 22.26 1.05
N SER A 191 -6.88 23.14 1.81
CA SER A 191 -5.44 23.43 1.71
C SER A 191 -4.52 22.41 2.39
N ASN A 192 -5.04 21.43 3.13
CA ASN A 192 -4.22 20.42 3.82
C ASN A 192 -3.78 19.24 2.94
N GLN A 193 -4.25 19.11 1.70
CA GLN A 193 -3.91 17.98 0.82
C GLN A 193 -2.90 18.28 -0.28
N HIS A 194 -2.31 19.48 -0.30
CA HIS A 194 -1.27 19.80 -1.27
C HIS A 194 0.11 19.40 -0.73
N GLN A 195 0.36 18.08 -0.58
CA GLN A 195 1.73 17.60 -0.78
C GLN A 195 2.17 18.11 -2.15
N GLN A 196 3.38 18.64 -2.26
CA GLN A 196 3.82 19.19 -3.53
C GLN A 196 3.74 18.06 -4.58
N PRO A 197 3.15 18.28 -5.77
CA PRO A 197 3.04 17.23 -6.78
C PRO A 197 4.36 16.51 -7.07
N ILE A 198 5.48 17.23 -6.89
CA ILE A 198 6.85 16.73 -7.00
C ILE A 198 7.19 15.72 -5.89
N GLU A 199 6.84 16.00 -4.63
CA GLU A 199 7.07 15.09 -3.50
C GLU A 199 6.32 13.77 -3.71
N TYR A 200 5.04 13.86 -4.08
CA TYR A 200 4.23 12.69 -4.39
C TYR A 200 4.84 11.84 -5.51
N ILE A 201 5.24 12.46 -6.62
CA ILE A 201 5.88 11.76 -7.75
C ILE A 201 7.21 11.12 -7.31
N LEU A 202 8.05 11.87 -6.58
CA LEU A 202 9.37 11.39 -6.18
C LEU A 202 9.26 10.23 -5.19
N LEU A 203 8.41 10.34 -4.17
CA LEU A 203 8.19 9.27 -3.20
C LEU A 203 7.56 8.04 -3.87
N SER A 204 6.61 8.23 -4.78
CA SER A 204 5.92 7.12 -5.46
C SER A 204 6.80 6.40 -6.48
N ILE A 205 7.82 7.06 -7.03
CA ILE A 205 8.76 6.44 -7.97
C ILE A 205 9.99 5.89 -7.24
N VAL A 206 10.65 6.71 -6.42
CA VAL A 206 11.97 6.40 -5.84
C VAL A 206 11.85 5.36 -4.74
N THR A 207 10.90 5.52 -3.83
CA THR A 207 10.74 4.63 -2.67
C THR A 207 10.55 3.16 -3.05
N PRO A 208 9.55 2.79 -3.88
CA PRO A 208 9.39 1.39 -4.26
C PRO A 208 10.58 0.86 -5.07
N SER A 209 11.19 1.71 -5.90
CA SER A 209 12.35 1.31 -6.71
C SER A 209 13.57 0.97 -5.85
N LEU A 210 13.87 1.80 -4.85
CA LEU A 210 14.96 1.55 -3.90
C LEU A 210 14.67 0.33 -3.02
N ALA A 211 13.43 0.15 -2.55
CA ALA A 211 13.05 -1.02 -1.77
C ALA A 211 13.29 -2.33 -2.53
N ILE A 212 12.83 -2.41 -3.78
CA ILE A 212 13.05 -3.57 -4.66
C ILE A 212 14.55 -3.78 -4.93
N PHE A 213 15.27 -2.70 -5.20
CA PHE A 213 16.70 -2.73 -5.51
C PHE A 213 17.54 -3.23 -4.33
N PHE A 214 17.36 -2.68 -3.13
CA PHE A 214 18.13 -3.08 -1.95
C PHE A 214 17.80 -4.49 -1.48
N THR A 215 16.54 -4.91 -1.60
CA THR A 215 16.11 -6.26 -1.23
C THR A 215 16.51 -7.32 -2.26
N LYS A 216 16.83 -6.90 -3.50
CA LYS A 216 17.07 -7.81 -4.64
C LYS A 216 15.88 -8.73 -4.86
N CYS A 217 14.68 -8.14 -4.92
CA CYS A 217 13.44 -8.89 -5.13
C CYS A 217 13.41 -9.54 -6.51
N ASP A 218 12.95 -10.79 -6.56
CA ASP A 218 12.61 -11.46 -7.81
C ASP A 218 11.31 -10.85 -8.36
N THR A 219 11.04 -11.01 -9.66
CA THR A 219 9.88 -10.39 -10.32
C THR A 219 8.54 -10.73 -9.64
N VAL A 220 8.37 -11.98 -9.20
CA VAL A 220 7.17 -12.41 -8.46
C VAL A 220 7.08 -11.70 -7.10
N THR A 221 8.18 -11.58 -6.36
CA THR A 221 8.17 -10.84 -5.08
C THR A 221 7.83 -9.37 -5.29
N SER A 222 8.41 -8.73 -6.31
CA SER A 222 8.10 -7.35 -6.67
C SER A 222 6.62 -7.16 -7.00
N LEU A 223 5.98 -8.16 -7.64
CA LEU A 223 4.53 -8.14 -7.88
C LEU A 223 3.72 -8.05 -6.58
N PHE A 224 3.98 -8.94 -5.62
CA PHE A 224 3.28 -8.93 -4.33
C PHE A 224 3.53 -7.64 -3.57
N PHE A 225 4.77 -7.17 -3.56
CA PHE A 225 5.16 -5.91 -2.93
C PHE A 225 4.42 -4.70 -3.53
N LEU A 226 4.48 -4.53 -4.85
CA LEU A 226 3.78 -3.44 -5.55
C LEU A 226 2.26 -3.52 -5.36
N THR A 227 1.69 -4.72 -5.37
CA THR A 227 0.27 -4.90 -5.10
C THR A 227 -0.08 -4.44 -3.68
N ALA A 228 0.74 -4.77 -2.68
CA ALA A 228 0.49 -4.36 -1.30
C ALA A 228 0.51 -2.83 -1.14
N ILE A 229 1.50 -2.13 -1.72
CA ILE A 229 1.61 -0.66 -1.58
C ILE A 229 0.59 0.11 -2.43
N VAL A 230 0.03 -0.48 -3.49
CA VAL A 230 -0.99 0.16 -4.35
C VAL A 230 -2.41 -0.12 -3.86
N VAL A 231 -2.65 -1.29 -3.28
CA VAL A 231 -3.97 -1.68 -2.75
C VAL A 231 -4.16 -1.25 -1.30
N GLY A 232 -3.10 -1.26 -0.48
CA GLY A 232 -3.15 -0.84 0.93
C GLY A 232 -3.80 0.53 1.14
N PRO A 233 -3.37 1.58 0.42
CA PRO A 233 -3.96 2.91 0.50
C PRO A 233 -5.45 2.97 0.16
N ILE A 234 -5.98 2.03 -0.64
CA ILE A 234 -7.42 1.99 -0.92
C ILE A 234 -8.18 1.70 0.38
N PHE A 235 -7.74 0.68 1.13
CA PHE A 235 -8.39 0.31 2.38
C PHE A 235 -8.14 1.35 3.48
N GLU A 236 -6.96 1.98 3.49
CA GLU A 236 -6.59 3.07 4.43
C GLU A 236 -7.17 4.44 4.09
N ASN A 237 -7.78 4.65 2.92
CA ASN A 237 -8.40 5.94 2.59
C ASN A 237 -9.90 5.78 2.26
N SER A 238 -10.38 4.56 2.05
CA SER A 238 -11.80 4.27 1.94
C SER A 238 -12.48 4.51 3.28
N ASN A 239 -13.72 5.00 3.28
CA ASN A 239 -14.52 5.15 4.50
C ASN A 239 -14.85 3.78 5.18
N HIS A 240 -14.27 2.68 4.70
CA HIS A 240 -14.44 1.30 5.14
C HIS A 240 -13.13 0.74 5.69
N HIS A 241 -12.29 1.63 6.24
CA HIS A 241 -11.09 1.28 7.01
C HIS A 241 -11.32 0.00 7.83
N GLN A 242 -12.47 -0.15 8.46
CA GLN A 242 -12.66 -1.11 9.54
C GLN A 242 -12.88 -2.58 9.11
N LEU A 243 -12.86 -2.91 7.81
CA LEU A 243 -12.85 -4.32 7.40
C LEU A 243 -11.46 -4.95 7.61
N ILE A 244 -10.40 -4.22 7.28
CA ILE A 244 -9.03 -4.75 7.17
C ILE A 244 -7.93 -3.68 7.45
N SER A 245 -8.28 -2.42 7.74
CA SER A 245 -7.33 -1.31 7.85
C SER A 245 -7.61 -0.28 8.96
N PHE A 246 -6.58 0.51 9.24
CA PHE A 246 -6.36 1.18 10.51
C PHE A 246 -6.86 2.63 10.51
N ASN A 247 -7.16 3.11 11.72
CA ASN A 247 -7.85 4.36 11.99
C ASN A 247 -6.82 5.51 12.02
N ASN A 248 -6.46 6.09 10.87
CA ASN A 248 -5.57 7.25 10.82
C ASN A 248 -6.35 8.55 11.08
N GLU A 249 -6.75 8.77 12.32
CA GLU A 249 -7.11 10.12 12.80
C GLU A 249 -5.86 10.76 13.44
N SER A 250 -4.74 10.81 12.72
CA SER A 250 -3.64 11.69 13.09
C SER A 250 -4.02 13.11 12.69
N ASN A 251 -4.06 14.04 13.63
CA ASN A 251 -4.16 15.46 13.30
C ASN A 251 -2.97 15.81 12.39
N ASP A 252 -3.26 16.30 11.19
CA ASP A 252 -2.30 16.68 10.14
C ASP A 252 -1.48 17.92 10.53
N ASP A 253 -0.65 17.82 11.56
CA ASP A 253 0.44 18.76 11.76
C ASP A 253 1.63 18.29 10.90
N PHE A 254 1.86 19.00 9.79
CA PHE A 254 2.86 18.74 8.74
C PHE A 254 4.31 18.51 9.23
N ASN A 255 4.61 18.71 10.52
CA ASN A 255 5.93 18.54 11.11
C ASN A 255 6.06 17.33 12.06
N GLU A 256 5.01 16.52 12.24
CA GLU A 256 4.96 15.57 13.37
C GLU A 256 4.70 14.11 12.99
N TYR A 257 4.64 13.77 11.70
CA TYR A 257 4.45 12.39 11.25
C TYR A 257 5.00 12.17 9.84
N TYR A 258 6.06 11.35 9.70
CA TYR A 258 6.79 11.19 8.42
C TYR A 258 6.82 9.75 7.87
N GLY A 259 6.56 8.74 8.70
CA GLY A 259 6.50 7.34 8.28
C GLY A 259 5.22 7.00 7.53
N SER A 260 5.30 6.05 6.59
CA SER A 260 4.11 5.44 5.96
C SER A 260 3.43 4.49 6.95
N ASN A 261 4.22 3.88 7.82
CA ASN A 261 3.77 3.20 9.02
C ASN A 261 4.33 3.89 10.26
N ASP A 262 3.68 3.60 11.36
CA ASP A 262 3.99 4.06 12.69
C ASP A 262 5.39 3.70 13.22
N MET A 263 6.06 2.68 12.63
CA MET A 263 7.31 2.12 13.16
C MET A 263 8.45 3.14 13.21
N MET A 264 8.71 3.84 12.10
CA MET A 264 9.81 4.79 12.03
C MET A 264 9.54 6.05 12.85
N ASN A 265 8.27 6.44 12.94
CA ASN A 265 7.90 7.57 13.75
C ASN A 265 8.08 7.32 15.27
N ILE A 266 7.92 6.07 15.74
CA ILE A 266 8.29 5.70 17.11
C ILE A 266 9.81 5.78 17.30
N LEU A 267 10.56 5.15 16.38
CA LEU A 267 12.01 5.01 16.51
C LEU A 267 12.69 6.38 16.59
N HIS A 268 12.22 7.32 15.77
CA HIS A 268 12.73 8.70 15.72
C HIS A 268 12.00 9.65 16.69
N GLY A 269 10.97 9.18 17.39
CA GLY A 269 10.24 9.97 18.38
C GLY A 269 9.46 11.14 17.80
N THR A 270 9.08 11.08 16.52
CA THR A 270 8.27 12.12 15.84
C THR A 270 6.81 12.04 16.28
N CYS A 271 6.32 10.86 16.69
CA CYS A 271 4.95 10.65 17.22
C CYS A 271 4.66 11.22 18.62
N LYS A 272 5.54 11.99 19.27
CA LYS A 272 5.38 12.36 20.70
C LYS A 272 4.08 13.11 21.01
N ASN A 273 3.58 13.90 20.07
CA ASN A 273 2.34 14.67 20.24
C ASN A 273 1.12 13.82 19.87
N PHE A 274 1.21 12.96 18.85
CA PHE A 274 0.18 11.97 18.54
C PHE A 274 -0.06 11.02 19.73
N LEU A 275 1.01 10.49 20.36
CA LEU A 275 0.92 9.62 21.54
C LEU A 275 0.24 10.29 22.75
N LYS A 276 0.20 11.63 22.80
CA LYS A 276 -0.47 12.41 23.84
C LYS A 276 -1.91 12.81 23.46
N SER A 277 -2.29 12.64 22.20
CA SER A 277 -3.62 13.00 21.71
C SER A 277 -4.68 11.97 22.11
N GLU A 278 -5.93 12.41 22.23
CA GLU A 278 -7.08 11.54 22.48
C GLU A 278 -7.30 10.52 21.34
N ASN A 279 -6.87 10.86 20.12
CA ASN A 279 -6.95 10.00 18.94
C ASN A 279 -6.08 8.73 19.09
N PHE A 280 -4.96 8.81 19.82
CA PHE A 280 -4.14 7.63 20.11
C PHE A 280 -4.89 6.58 20.93
N GLU A 281 -5.78 6.98 21.84
CA GLU A 281 -6.57 6.01 22.61
C GLU A 281 -7.55 5.20 21.74
N ASN A 282 -7.92 5.76 20.59
CA ASN A 282 -8.80 5.17 19.59
C ASN A 282 -8.04 4.51 18.42
N HIS A 283 -6.70 4.63 18.38
CA HIS A 283 -5.85 3.98 17.40
C HIS A 283 -5.63 2.51 17.76
N ARG A 284 -6.39 1.60 17.15
CA ARG A 284 -6.37 0.17 17.47
C ARG A 284 -6.51 -0.69 16.22
N VAL A 285 -5.78 -1.81 16.18
CA VAL A 285 -5.94 -2.89 15.20
C VAL A 285 -7.21 -3.68 15.53
N LEU A 286 -8.22 -3.61 14.67
CA LEU A 286 -9.46 -4.39 14.82
C LEU A 286 -9.34 -5.69 14.01
N LEU A 287 -8.96 -6.77 14.68
CA LEU A 287 -8.94 -8.14 14.11
C LEU A 287 -10.27 -8.89 14.33
N SER A 288 -11.29 -8.21 14.87
CA SER A 288 -12.57 -8.81 15.25
C SER A 288 -13.70 -8.23 14.41
N MET A 289 -14.67 -9.07 14.05
CA MET A 289 -15.93 -8.66 13.40
C MET A 289 -16.87 -7.85 14.32
N LYS A 290 -16.36 -7.29 15.42
CA LYS A 290 -17.13 -6.47 16.36
C LYS A 290 -16.82 -5.01 16.07
N PRO A 291 -17.83 -4.14 15.89
CA PRO A 291 -17.60 -2.73 15.65
C PRO A 291 -16.94 -2.09 16.87
N PRO A 292 -16.03 -1.12 16.68
CA PRO A 292 -15.42 -0.39 17.78
C PRO A 292 -16.48 0.52 18.45
N LYS A 293 -16.52 0.52 19.78
CA LYS A 293 -17.24 1.55 20.55
C LYS A 293 -16.30 2.74 20.77
N ARG A 294 -16.72 3.97 20.47
CA ARG A 294 -15.97 5.15 20.90
C ARG A 294 -16.20 5.34 22.39
N LYS A 295 -15.17 5.80 23.12
CA LYS A 295 -15.29 6.13 24.55
C LYS A 295 -16.35 7.21 24.86
N CYS A 296 -16.76 8.01 23.87
CA CYS A 296 -17.80 9.02 24.03
C CYS A 296 -19.24 8.44 23.99
N ASP A 297 -19.39 7.14 23.75
CA ASP A 297 -20.68 6.45 23.71
C ASP A 297 -21.02 5.71 25.03
N GLU A 298 -20.29 6.00 26.12
CA GLU A 298 -20.55 5.58 27.51
C GLU A 298 -20.83 6.80 28.39
#